data_AF-A0A7Y8STS3-F1
#
_entry.id   AF-A0A7Y8STS3-F1
#
_cell.length_a   1.000
_cell.length_b   1.000
_cell.length_c   1.000
_cell.angle_alpha   90.00
_cell.angle_beta   90.00
_cell.angle_gamma   90.00
#
_symmetry.space_group_name_H-M   'P 1'
#
loop_
_entity.id
_entity.type
_entity.pdbx_description
1 polymer ?
#
loop_
_entity_poly.entity_id
_entity_poly.type
_entity_poly.pdbx_seq_one_letter_code
_entity_poly.pdbx_strand_id
1 'polypeptide(L)'
;MHALLERLGRGDTRLLEMFAKANQEWRDFLTELDTADTGTIGARLGFFQPRFEKLFEGKELGQSMMPWTGFASLYDTQTGWGRNQPKALQLIQAFARSNCSPEVKEEARAAAISYSLDKHPDFPKVA
;
A
#
# COMPACT_ATOMS: atom_id res chain seq x y z
N MET A 1 2.92 11.02 -4.62
CA MET A 1 2.28 12.08 -3.78
C MET A 1 1.88 13.38 -4.49
N HIS A 2 2.69 13.96 -5.40
CA HIS A 2 2.37 15.26 -6.04
C HIS A 2 1.03 15.29 -6.80
N ALA A 3 0.73 14.27 -7.61
CA ALA A 3 -0.53 14.18 -8.36
C ALA A 3 -1.78 14.14 -7.47
N LEU A 4 -1.67 13.57 -6.25
CA LEU A 4 -2.76 13.60 -5.28
C LEU A 4 -3.01 15.03 -4.78
N LEU A 5 -1.96 15.74 -4.40
CA LEU A 5 -2.05 17.12 -3.90
C LEU A 5 -2.60 18.06 -4.97
N GLU A 6 -2.20 17.90 -6.23
CA GLU A 6 -2.75 18.67 -7.34
C GLU A 6 -4.27 18.46 -7.49
N ARG A 7 -4.73 17.21 -7.47
CA ARG A 7 -6.18 16.89 -7.58
C ARG A 7 -6.97 17.40 -6.38
N LEU A 8 -6.42 17.29 -5.17
CA LEU A 8 -7.03 17.87 -3.96
C LEU A 8 -7.10 19.40 -4.06
N GLY A 9 -6.04 20.07 -4.51
CA GLY A 9 -6.01 21.52 -4.71
C GLY A 9 -7.03 22.03 -5.73
N ARG A 10 -7.46 21.17 -6.67
CA ARG A 10 -8.54 21.43 -7.62
C ARG A 10 -9.94 21.11 -7.08
N GLY A 11 -10.06 20.58 -5.87
CA GLY A 11 -11.33 20.19 -5.27
C GLY A 11 -11.95 18.94 -5.89
N ASP A 12 -11.15 18.00 -6.41
CA ASP A 12 -11.64 16.76 -7.01
C ASP A 12 -12.24 15.81 -5.95
N THR A 13 -13.55 15.91 -5.73
CA THR A 13 -14.28 15.13 -4.72
C THR A 13 -14.32 13.62 -5.02
N ARG A 14 -14.08 13.21 -6.27
CA ARG A 14 -14.05 11.79 -6.68
C ARG A 14 -12.95 11.02 -5.96
N LEU A 15 -11.91 11.70 -5.48
CA LEU A 15 -10.86 11.09 -4.66
C LEU A 15 -11.44 10.35 -3.45
N LEU A 16 -12.49 10.89 -2.81
CA LEU A 16 -13.12 10.24 -1.66
C LEU A 16 -13.63 8.84 -2.00
N GLU A 17 -14.28 8.69 -3.15
CA GLU A 17 -14.76 7.39 -3.63
C GLU A 17 -13.61 6.46 -4.02
N MET A 18 -12.55 7.00 -4.64
CA MET A 18 -11.35 6.23 -4.99
C MET A 18 -10.68 5.65 -3.73
N PHE A 19 -10.53 6.44 -2.67
CA PHE A 19 -9.97 5.98 -1.40
C PHE A 19 -10.88 4.99 -0.68
N ALA A 20 -12.20 5.18 -0.71
CA ALA A 20 -13.14 4.22 -0.13
C ALA A 20 -13.06 2.86 -0.84
N LYS A 21 -12.98 2.85 -2.17
CA LYS A 21 -12.80 1.63 -2.97
C LYS A 21 -11.42 1.01 -2.76
N ALA A 22 -10.36 1.81 -2.65
CA ALA A 22 -9.01 1.31 -2.35
C ALA A 22 -8.96 0.58 -1.00
N ASN A 23 -9.60 1.15 0.02
CA ASN A 23 -9.72 0.49 1.33
C ASN A 23 -10.50 -0.82 1.23
N GLN A 24 -11.55 -0.87 0.40
CA GLN A 24 -12.28 -2.12 0.18
C GLN A 24 -11.41 -3.18 -0.50
N GLU A 25 -10.73 -2.83 -1.60
CA GLU A 25 -9.81 -3.75 -2.30
C GLU A 25 -8.73 -4.29 -1.36
N TRP A 26 -8.16 -3.46 -0.49
CA TRP A 26 -7.18 -3.91 0.51
C TRP A 26 -7.77 -4.84 1.55
N ARG A 27 -8.96 -4.54 2.08
CA ARG A 27 -9.64 -5.44 3.03
C ARG A 27 -9.89 -6.80 2.40
N ASP A 28 -10.38 -6.83 1.17
CA ASP A 28 -10.65 -8.08 0.46
C ASP A 28 -9.36 -8.85 0.20
N PHE A 29 -8.31 -8.18 -0.28
CA PHE A 29 -6.99 -8.76 -0.52
C PHE A 29 -6.37 -9.34 0.75
N LEU A 30 -6.38 -8.60 1.85
CA LEU A 30 -5.78 -9.01 3.12
C LEU A 30 -6.57 -10.13 3.80
N THR A 31 -7.90 -10.13 3.65
CA THR A 31 -8.77 -11.20 4.18
C THR A 31 -8.59 -12.49 3.38
N GLU A 32 -8.56 -12.41 2.04
CA GLU A 32 -8.32 -13.57 1.17
C GLU A 32 -6.96 -14.23 1.47
N LEU A 33 -5.96 -13.43 1.84
CA LEU A 33 -4.57 -13.85 2.03
C LEU A 33 -4.13 -13.78 3.50
N ASP A 34 -5.05 -13.93 4.45
CA ASP A 34 -4.72 -13.78 5.87
C ASP A 34 -3.66 -14.80 6.33
N THR A 35 -3.82 -16.06 5.91
CA THR A 35 -2.90 -17.17 6.21
C THR A 35 -1.81 -17.38 5.17
N ALA A 36 -1.72 -16.53 4.15
CA ALA A 36 -0.74 -16.67 3.08
C ALA A 36 0.66 -16.25 3.53
N ASP A 37 1.69 -16.93 3.00
CA ASP A 37 3.06 -16.51 3.22
C ASP A 37 3.42 -15.23 2.43
N THR A 38 4.54 -14.61 2.79
CA THR A 38 5.03 -13.37 2.17
C THR A 38 5.27 -13.49 0.66
N GLY A 39 5.68 -14.66 0.17
CA GLY A 39 5.93 -14.90 -1.25
C GLY A 39 4.63 -14.92 -2.05
N THR A 40 3.61 -15.58 -1.52
CA THR A 40 2.27 -15.64 -2.10
C THR A 40 1.64 -14.24 -2.16
N ILE A 41 1.76 -13.45 -1.08
CA ILE A 41 1.32 -12.05 -1.07
C ILE A 41 2.08 -11.25 -2.14
N GLY A 42 3.41 -11.38 -2.19
CA GLY A 42 4.24 -10.67 -3.17
C GLY A 42 3.87 -10.99 -4.62
N ALA A 43 3.61 -12.26 -4.94
CA ALA A 43 3.16 -12.67 -6.26
C ALA A 43 1.79 -12.07 -6.61
N ARG A 44 0.85 -12.05 -5.66
CA ARG A 44 -0.50 -11.49 -5.84
C ARG A 44 -0.50 -9.97 -6.00
N LEU A 45 0.43 -9.26 -5.35
CA LEU A 45 0.58 -7.79 -5.50
C LEU A 45 0.85 -7.38 -6.95
N GLY A 46 1.63 -8.16 -7.71
CA GLY A 46 1.90 -7.86 -9.12
C GLY A 46 0.63 -7.82 -9.98
N PHE A 47 -0.31 -8.74 -9.74
CA PHE A 47 -1.62 -8.75 -10.40
C PHE A 47 -2.60 -7.71 -9.85
N PHE A 48 -2.30 -7.19 -8.66
CA PHE A 48 -3.14 -6.21 -7.97
C PHE A 48 -2.87 -4.79 -8.45
N GLN A 49 -1.63 -4.48 -8.86
CA GLN A 49 -1.23 -3.17 -9.35
C GLN A 49 -2.14 -2.58 -10.46
N PRO A 50 -2.49 -3.31 -11.55
CA PRO A 50 -3.37 -2.76 -12.59
C PRO A 50 -4.74 -2.32 -12.08
N ARG A 51 -5.26 -2.93 -11.00
CA ARG A 51 -6.53 -2.51 -10.39
C ARG A 51 -6.41 -1.11 -9.81
N PHE A 52 -5.30 -0.81 -9.14
CA PHE A 52 -5.06 0.52 -8.54
C PHE A 52 -4.79 1.58 -9.59
N GLU A 53 -4.03 1.25 -10.64
CA GLU A 53 -3.82 2.17 -11.77
C GLU A 53 -5.14 2.55 -12.46
N LYS A 54 -6.06 1.58 -12.59
CA LYS A 54 -7.42 1.84 -13.08
C LYS A 54 -8.26 2.64 -12.06
N LEU A 55 -8.21 2.26 -10.79
CA LEU A 55 -9.01 2.86 -9.72
C LEU A 55 -8.72 4.35 -9.54
N PHE A 56 -7.44 4.74 -9.61
CA PHE A 56 -7.00 6.12 -9.46
C PHE A 56 -6.95 6.90 -10.78
N GLU A 57 -7.48 6.31 -11.86
CA GLU A 57 -7.56 6.93 -13.20
C GLU A 57 -6.19 7.37 -13.74
N GLY A 58 -5.13 6.64 -13.41
CA GLY A 58 -3.78 7.03 -13.82
C GLY A 58 -2.71 6.12 -13.25
N LYS A 59 -1.70 5.83 -14.09
CA LYS A 59 -0.57 4.97 -13.73
C LYS A 59 0.19 5.53 -12.52
N GLU A 60 0.68 6.77 -12.60
CA GLU A 60 1.51 7.35 -11.53
C GLU A 60 0.77 7.46 -10.19
N LEU A 61 -0.47 7.94 -10.21
CA LEU A 61 -1.26 8.08 -9.00
C LEU A 61 -1.65 6.72 -8.43
N GLY A 62 -2.05 5.75 -9.26
CA GLY A 62 -2.38 4.40 -8.80
C GLY A 62 -1.17 3.67 -8.23
N GLN A 63 0.00 3.78 -8.87
CA GLN A 63 1.25 3.20 -8.36
C GLN A 63 1.67 3.81 -7.03
N SER A 64 1.48 5.13 -6.85
CA SER A 64 1.67 5.77 -5.56
C SER A 64 0.63 5.27 -4.54
N MET A 65 -0.65 5.36 -4.87
CA MET A 65 -1.71 5.17 -3.88
C MET A 65 -1.90 3.72 -3.45
N MET A 66 -1.50 2.74 -4.28
CA MET A 66 -1.54 1.33 -3.92
C MET A 66 -0.86 1.05 -2.56
N PRO A 67 0.46 1.24 -2.38
CA PRO A 67 1.09 1.00 -1.09
C PRO A 67 0.59 1.94 0.01
N TRP A 68 0.41 3.24 -0.26
CA TRP A 68 0.00 4.20 0.77
C TRP A 68 -1.35 3.85 1.40
N THR A 69 -2.33 3.44 0.58
CA THR A 69 -3.63 2.98 1.07
C THR A 69 -3.55 1.61 1.73
N GLY A 70 -2.62 0.75 1.31
CA GLY A 70 -2.40 -0.56 1.93
C GLY A 70 -1.92 -0.42 3.36
N PHE A 71 -0.90 0.40 3.61
CA PHE A 71 -0.44 0.70 4.96
C PHE A 71 -1.48 1.45 5.79
N ALA A 72 -2.18 2.42 5.20
CA ALA A 72 -3.28 3.12 5.88
C ALA A 72 -4.41 2.17 6.32
N SER A 73 -4.70 1.12 5.56
CA SER A 73 -5.73 0.13 5.92
C SER A 73 -5.38 -0.71 7.17
N LEU A 74 -4.09 -0.78 7.52
CA LEU A 74 -3.56 -1.51 8.67
C LEU A 74 -3.23 -0.62 9.87
N TYR A 75 -3.12 0.69 9.66
CA TYR A 75 -2.71 1.66 10.67
C TYR A 75 -3.92 2.34 11.31
N ASP A 76 -3.89 2.47 12.64
CA ASP A 76 -4.86 3.24 13.40
C ASP A 76 -4.18 4.48 14.00
N THR A 77 -4.80 5.65 13.88
CA THR A 77 -4.15 6.90 14.32
C THR A 77 -4.11 7.07 15.84
N GLN A 78 -4.89 6.29 16.60
CA GLN A 78 -4.90 6.35 18.07
C GLN A 78 -3.93 5.34 18.67
N THR A 79 -3.82 4.15 18.07
CA THR A 79 -3.08 3.00 18.61
C THR A 79 -1.87 2.59 17.76
N GLY A 80 -1.64 3.26 16.62
CA GLY A 80 -0.58 2.95 15.68
C GLY A 80 -0.82 1.62 14.98
N TRP A 81 0.20 0.76 14.99
CA TRP A 81 0.12 -0.56 14.35
C TRP A 81 -0.62 -1.61 15.18
N GLY A 82 -0.59 -1.51 16.51
CA GLY A 82 -1.18 -2.51 17.42
C GLY A 82 -0.91 -3.95 16.98
N ARG A 83 -1.98 -4.75 16.88
CA ARG A 83 -1.94 -6.15 16.41
C ARG A 83 -1.58 -6.32 14.93
N ASN A 84 -1.67 -5.26 14.13
CA ASN A 84 -1.40 -5.31 12.69
C ASN A 84 0.08 -5.13 12.35
N GLN A 85 0.95 -4.84 13.32
CA GLN A 85 2.38 -4.62 13.08
C GLN A 85 3.06 -5.79 12.33
N PRO A 86 2.84 -7.07 12.69
CA PRO A 86 3.41 -8.19 11.93
C PRO A 86 2.91 -8.23 10.48
N LYS A 87 1.62 -7.92 10.25
CA LYS A 87 1.03 -7.88 8.90
C LYS A 87 1.59 -6.73 8.07
N ALA A 88 1.81 -5.57 8.67
CA ALA A 88 2.43 -4.42 8.02
C ALA A 88 3.89 -4.70 7.63
N LEU A 89 4.65 -5.39 8.48
CA LEU A 89 6.00 -5.88 8.18
C LEU A 89 5.99 -6.93 7.06
N GLN A 90 5.04 -7.87 7.10
CA GLN A 90 4.84 -8.83 6.02
C GLN A 90 4.55 -8.13 4.69
N LEU A 91 3.72 -7.09 4.70
CA LEU A 91 3.33 -6.35 3.51
C LEU A 91 4.52 -5.63 2.86
N ILE A 92 5.37 -4.94 3.63
CA ILE A 92 6.57 -4.29 3.05
C ILE A 92 7.55 -5.32 2.49
N GLN A 93 7.73 -6.46 3.16
CA GLN A 93 8.56 -7.56 2.64
C GLN A 93 7.97 -8.15 1.35
N ALA A 94 6.63 -8.28 1.28
CA ALA A 94 5.94 -8.75 0.09
C ALA A 94 6.09 -7.78 -1.08
N PHE A 95 5.95 -6.47 -0.86
CA PHE A 95 6.22 -5.45 -1.88
C PHE A 95 7.65 -5.56 -2.41
N ALA A 96 8.66 -5.67 -1.53
CA ALA A 96 10.05 -5.80 -1.95
C ALA A 96 10.30 -7.01 -2.87
N ARG A 97 9.61 -8.14 -2.61
CA ARG A 97 9.72 -9.39 -3.38
C ARG A 97 8.73 -9.52 -4.55
N SER A 98 7.81 -8.56 -4.70
CA SER A 98 6.75 -8.62 -5.70
C SER A 98 7.27 -8.41 -7.12
N ASN A 99 6.42 -8.73 -8.10
CA ASN A 99 6.60 -8.33 -9.50
C ASN A 99 5.97 -6.96 -9.82
N CYS A 100 5.64 -6.15 -8.79
CA CYS A 100 5.21 -4.76 -9.01
C CYS A 100 6.33 -3.93 -9.66
N SER A 101 5.95 -2.81 -10.27
CA SER A 101 6.91 -1.89 -10.87
C SER A 101 7.86 -1.28 -9.82
N PRO A 102 9.06 -0.82 -10.22
CA PRO A 102 10.00 -0.16 -9.31
C PRO A 102 9.35 1.01 -8.54
N GLU A 103 8.52 1.81 -9.21
CA GLU A 103 7.84 2.96 -8.60
C GLU A 103 6.92 2.53 -7.44
N VAL A 104 6.19 1.42 -7.60
CA VAL A 104 5.35 0.87 -6.52
C VAL A 104 6.20 0.42 -5.34
N LYS A 105 7.35 -0.21 -5.59
CA LYS A 105 8.25 -0.67 -4.53
C LYS A 105 8.90 0.49 -3.78
N GLU A 106 9.29 1.54 -4.49
CA GLU A 106 9.82 2.77 -3.92
C GLU A 106 8.76 3.49 -3.07
N GLU A 107 7.54 3.64 -3.58
CA GLU A 107 6.42 4.23 -2.83
C GLU A 107 6.02 3.37 -1.63
N ALA A 108 6.11 2.04 -1.72
CA ALA A 108 5.92 1.15 -0.58
C ALA A 108 6.94 1.38 0.53
N ARG A 109 8.22 1.54 0.15
CA ARG A 109 9.27 1.87 1.09
C ARG A 109 9.07 3.26 1.70
N ALA A 110 8.74 4.26 0.89
CA ALA A 110 8.49 5.62 1.34
C ALA A 110 7.30 5.68 2.33
N ALA A 111 6.21 5.00 2.01
CA ALA A 111 5.05 4.89 2.89
C ALA A 111 5.44 4.22 4.23
N ALA A 112 6.13 3.08 4.18
CA ALA A 112 6.53 2.37 5.40
C ALA A 112 7.45 3.21 6.29
N ILE A 113 8.39 3.98 5.72
CA ILE A 113 9.23 4.95 6.45
C ILE A 113 8.38 6.07 7.07
N SER A 114 7.41 6.60 6.31
CA SER A 114 6.50 7.65 6.82
C SER A 114 5.75 7.20 8.07
N TYR A 115 5.34 5.92 8.12
CA TYR A 115 4.73 5.31 9.29
C TYR A 115 5.74 4.72 10.31
N SER A 116 7.03 5.05 10.20
CA SER A 116 8.11 4.62 11.10
C SER A 116 8.32 3.09 11.21
N LEU A 117 7.87 2.30 10.23
CA LEU A 117 8.11 0.84 10.22
C LEU A 117 9.59 0.49 10.05
N ASP A 118 10.37 1.39 9.44
CA ASP A 118 11.81 1.27 9.20
C ASP A 118 12.64 1.20 10.49
N LYS A 119 12.07 1.62 11.61
CA LYS A 119 12.69 1.51 12.94
C LYS A 119 12.58 0.11 13.53
N HIS A 120 11.75 -0.76 12.95
CA HIS A 120 11.57 -2.12 13.43
C HIS A 120 12.75 -3.03 13.01
N PRO A 121 13.25 -3.93 13.88
CA PRO A 121 14.37 -4.83 13.55
C PRO A 121 14.12 -5.71 12.31
N ASP A 122 12.87 -6.12 12.10
CA ASP A 122 12.46 -6.99 10.97
C ASP A 122 12.11 -6.22 9.69
N PHE A 123 12.33 -4.91 9.68
CA PHE A 123 12.17 -4.13 8.46
C PHE A 123 13.17 -4.60 7.40
N PRO A 124 12.74 -4.82 6.14
CA PRO A 124 13.64 -5.29 5.10
C PRO A 124 14.77 -4.28 4.88
N LYS A 125 15.98 -4.67 5.28
CA LYS A 125 17.21 -3.96 4.91
C LYS A 125 17.39 -4.15 3.41
N VAL A 126 17.45 -3.04 2.69
CA VAL A 126 17.47 -2.96 1.22
C VAL A 126 18.44 -4.00 0.64
N ALA A 127 17.99 -4.72 -0.40
CA ALA A 127 18.84 -5.55 -1.26
C ALA A 127 19.46 -4.70 -2.37
#